data_AF-A0A7R9DV33-F1
#
_entry.id   AF-A0A7R9DV33-F1
#
_cell.length_a   1.000
_cell.length_b   1.000
_cell.length_c   1.000
_cell.angle_alpha   90.00
_cell.angle_beta   90.00
_cell.angle_gamma   90.00
#
_symmetry.space_group_name_H-M   'P 1'
#
loop_
_entity.id
_entity.type
_entity.pdbx_description
1 polymer ?
#
loop_
_entity_poly.entity_id
_entity_poly.type
_entity_poly.pdbx_seq_one_letter_code
_entity_poly.pdbx_strand_id
1 'polypeptide(L)'
;MCEEGGCGSCVVSVRSKHPTTKQDTDYAVNSCLVLVFSCHGWNITTIEGLGGRMDGYHLLQATLSKFNGTQCGFCSPGMVMNMYSLMQEGNLTTKKLEESFAGNTCRCTGYRPILDAFKSLCADAPQELRNKCLDIEVSS
;
A
#
# COMPACT_ATOMS: atom_id res chain seq x y z
N MET A 1 11.71 -12.95 0.08
CA MET A 1 12.12 -12.83 -1.34
C MET A 1 13.56 -12.37 -1.42
N CYS A 2 13.86 -11.08 -1.30
CA CYS A 2 15.26 -10.62 -1.26
C CYS A 2 15.89 -10.71 0.14
N GLU A 3 15.10 -10.60 1.21
CA GLU A 3 15.55 -10.68 2.62
C GLU A 3 16.54 -9.58 3.07
N GLU A 4 16.74 -8.57 2.22
CA GLU A 4 17.64 -7.45 2.46
C GLU A 4 16.93 -6.08 2.39
N GLY A 5 15.59 -6.08 2.33
CA GLY A 5 14.77 -4.87 2.28
C GLY A 5 14.69 -4.16 0.92
N GLY A 6 15.32 -4.68 -0.13
CA GLY A 6 15.36 -4.04 -1.46
C GLY A 6 14.12 -4.24 -2.34
N CYS A 7 13.27 -5.25 -2.06
CA CYS A 7 12.14 -5.59 -2.95
C CYS A 7 10.77 -5.04 -2.50
N GLY A 8 10.62 -4.66 -1.22
CA GLY A 8 9.36 -4.18 -0.65
C GLY A 8 8.19 -5.18 -0.66
N SER A 9 8.41 -6.46 -0.97
CA SER A 9 7.33 -7.46 -0.98
C SER A 9 6.88 -7.89 0.42
N CYS A 10 7.72 -7.65 1.43
CA CYS A 10 7.45 -7.95 2.83
C CYS A 10 7.00 -6.71 3.63
N VAL A 11 6.48 -5.69 2.95
CA VAL A 11 6.03 -4.46 3.63
C VAL A 11 4.77 -4.75 4.47
N VAL A 12 4.80 -4.30 5.71
CA VAL A 12 3.66 -4.29 6.65
C VAL A 12 3.52 -2.89 7.25
N SER A 13 2.34 -2.56 7.76
CA SER A 13 2.08 -1.29 8.43
C SER A 13 2.24 -1.45 9.94
N VAL A 14 2.88 -0.46 10.57
CA VAL A 14 3.13 -0.44 12.02
C VAL A 14 2.59 0.86 12.59
N ARG A 15 1.75 0.74 13.62
CA ARG A 15 1.43 1.82 14.54
C ARG A 15 2.21 1.63 15.84
N SER A 16 3.05 2.59 16.20
CA SER A 16 3.79 2.57 17.46
C SER A 16 3.99 3.98 18.01
N LYS A 17 4.36 4.11 19.29
CA LYS A 17 4.65 5.41 19.90
C LYS A 17 6.03 5.90 19.47
N HIS A 18 6.07 7.10 18.89
CA HIS A 18 7.32 7.76 18.56
C HIS A 18 8.17 7.96 19.84
N PRO A 19 9.47 7.61 19.82
CA PRO A 19 10.32 7.56 21.03
C PRO A 19 10.40 8.89 21.77
N THR A 20 10.46 10.00 21.01
CA THR A 20 10.56 11.37 21.55
C THR A 20 9.19 12.00 21.84
N THR A 21 8.30 12.10 20.85
CA THR A 21 7.02 12.83 20.99
C THR A 21 5.94 12.04 21.74
N LYS A 22 6.11 10.73 21.90
CA LYS A 22 5.14 9.78 22.52
C LYS A 22 3.79 9.70 21.83
N GLN A 23 3.64 10.32 20.66
CA GLN A 23 2.44 10.22 19.83
C GLN A 23 2.46 8.92 19.05
N ASP A 24 1.28 8.37 18.79
CA ASP A 24 1.15 7.22 17.89
C ASP A 24 1.46 7.66 16.46
N THR A 25 2.33 6.91 15.80
CA THR A 25 2.74 7.14 14.41
C THR A 25 2.58 5.85 13.62
N ASP A 26 1.97 5.98 12.45
CA ASP A 26 1.85 4.92 11.46
C ASP A 26 2.99 5.02 10.44
N TYR A 27 3.65 3.90 10.13
CA TYR A 27 4.69 3.84 9.11
C TYR A 27 4.84 2.44 8.52
N ALA A 28 5.41 2.37 7.32
CA ALA A 28 5.69 1.10 6.63
C ALA A 28 7.04 0.54 7.06
N VAL A 29 7.15 -0.79 7.20
CA VAL A 29 8.43 -1.47 7.46
C VAL A 29 8.61 -2.70 6.59
N ASN A 30 9.86 -2.98 6.20
CA ASN A 30 10.23 -4.26 5.61
C ASN A 30 10.35 -5.32 6.72
N SER A 31 9.35 -6.20 6.85
CA SER A 31 9.31 -7.16 7.95
C SER A 31 10.51 -8.12 7.99
N CYS A 32 11.14 -8.40 6.83
CA CYS A 32 12.34 -9.25 6.78
C CYS A 32 13.54 -8.69 7.55
N LEU A 33 13.56 -7.38 7.85
CA LEU A 33 14.65 -6.72 8.58
C LEU A 33 14.28 -6.41 10.04
N VAL A 34 13.07 -6.75 10.48
CA VAL A 34 12.58 -6.40 11.82
C VAL A 34 12.63 -7.61 12.72
N LEU A 35 13.39 -7.51 13.82
CA LEU A 35 13.40 -8.52 14.87
C LEU A 35 12.09 -8.48 15.66
N VAL A 36 11.46 -9.64 15.86
CA VAL A 36 10.21 -9.77 16.61
C VAL A 36 10.32 -9.19 18.03
N PHE A 37 11.48 -9.31 18.67
CA PHE A 37 11.73 -8.73 20.01
C PHE A 37 11.64 -7.21 20.06
N SER A 38 11.85 -6.52 18.92
CA SER A 38 11.73 -5.06 18.82
C SER A 38 10.28 -4.60 18.69
N CYS A 39 9.34 -5.51 18.41
CA CYS A 39 7.94 -5.19 18.15
C CYS A 39 7.09 -5.04 19.43
N HIS A 40 7.69 -5.03 20.61
CA HIS A 40 6.94 -4.86 21.85
C HIS A 40 6.15 -3.54 21.86
N GLY A 41 4.83 -3.63 22.04
CA GLY A 41 3.93 -2.46 22.02
C GLY A 41 3.60 -1.93 20.62
N TRP A 42 3.99 -2.63 19.55
CA TRP A 42 3.61 -2.28 18.18
C TRP A 42 2.26 -2.89 17.84
N ASN A 43 1.43 -2.16 17.10
CA ASN A 43 0.27 -2.70 16.42
C ASN A 43 0.65 -2.90 14.94
N ILE A 44 0.71 -4.15 14.49
CA ILE A 44 1.16 -4.54 13.15
C ILE A 44 -0.05 -4.95 12.33
N THR A 45 -0.23 -4.33 11.17
CA THR A 45 -1.27 -4.70 10.19
C THR A 45 -0.62 -5.31 8.95
N THR A 46 -1.07 -6.49 8.56
CA THR A 46 -0.67 -7.18 7.32
C THR A 46 -1.76 -7.06 6.25
N ILE A 47 -1.53 -7.62 5.06
CA ILE A 47 -2.49 -7.57 3.95
C ILE A 47 -3.83 -8.23 4.31
N GLU A 48 -3.79 -9.31 5.08
CA GLU A 48 -4.97 -10.03 5.55
C GLU A 48 -5.77 -9.22 6.57
N GLY A 49 -5.08 -8.37 7.34
CA GLY A 49 -5.72 -7.47 8.31
C GLY A 49 -6.58 -6.37 7.66
N LEU A 50 -6.39 -6.11 6.36
CA LEU A 50 -7.24 -5.18 5.61
C LEU A 50 -8.55 -5.82 5.12
N GLY A 51 -8.61 -7.15 5.09
CA GLY A 51 -9.72 -7.91 4.52
C GLY A 51 -9.27 -8.88 3.43
N GLY A 52 -10.24 -9.65 2.93
CA GLY A 52 -10.01 -10.71 1.96
C GLY A 52 -11.30 -11.37 1.52
N ARG A 53 -11.21 -12.61 1.01
CA ARG A 53 -12.34 -13.33 0.41
C ARG A 53 -13.54 -13.50 1.35
N MET A 54 -13.30 -13.64 2.66
CA MET A 54 -14.37 -13.88 3.64
C MET A 54 -15.02 -12.58 4.13
N ASP A 55 -14.22 -11.53 4.31
CA ASP A 55 -14.64 -10.30 5.00
C ASP A 55 -14.86 -9.11 4.04
N GLY A 56 -14.59 -9.31 2.75
CA GLY A 56 -14.58 -8.27 1.73
C GLY A 56 -13.19 -7.67 1.54
N TYR A 57 -12.92 -7.18 0.32
CA TYR A 57 -11.63 -6.57 -0.02
C TYR A 57 -11.63 -5.08 0.33
N HIS A 58 -10.53 -4.62 0.92
CA HIS A 58 -10.27 -3.21 1.14
C HIS A 58 -10.20 -2.43 -0.17
N LEU A 59 -10.56 -1.14 -0.15
CA LEU A 59 -10.51 -0.25 -1.31
C LEU A 59 -9.17 -0.35 -2.07
N LEU A 60 -8.05 -0.36 -1.36
CA LEU A 60 -6.71 -0.48 -1.97
C LEU A 60 -6.50 -1.80 -2.71
N GLN A 61 -6.99 -2.92 -2.18
CA GLN A 61 -6.91 -4.23 -2.83
C GLN A 61 -7.76 -4.23 -4.10
N ALA A 62 -8.99 -3.71 -4.01
CA ALA A 62 -9.92 -3.62 -5.14
C ALA A 62 -9.41 -2.68 -6.25
N THR A 63 -8.92 -1.49 -5.89
CA THR A 63 -8.39 -0.50 -6.84
C THR A 63 -7.16 -1.03 -7.58
N LEU A 64 -6.23 -1.70 -6.88
CA LEU A 64 -5.07 -2.31 -7.53
C LEU A 64 -5.49 -3.36 -8.56
N SER A 65 -6.48 -4.20 -8.22
CA SER A 65 -7.04 -5.20 -9.14
C SER A 65 -7.74 -4.55 -10.34
N LYS A 66 -8.60 -3.56 -10.10
CA LYS A 66 -9.40 -2.87 -11.13
C LYS A 66 -8.54 -2.21 -12.22
N PHE A 67 -7.38 -1.70 -11.84
CA PHE A 67 -6.44 -1.07 -12.77
C PHE A 67 -5.48 -2.05 -13.45
N ASN A 68 -5.68 -3.36 -13.28
CA ASN A 68 -4.74 -4.39 -13.75
C ASN A 68 -3.33 -4.20 -13.16
N GLY A 69 -3.25 -3.69 -11.93
CA GLY A 69 -2.01 -3.48 -11.20
C GLY A 69 -1.38 -4.77 -10.66
N THR A 70 -1.92 -5.93 -11.04
CA THR A 70 -1.43 -7.25 -10.64
C THR A 70 -1.33 -8.17 -11.85
N GLN A 71 -0.29 -9.00 -11.88
CA GLN A 71 -0.13 -10.11 -12.84
C GLN A 71 0.20 -11.39 -12.07
N CYS A 72 1.47 -11.65 -11.76
CA CYS A 72 1.87 -12.80 -10.93
C CYS A 72 1.41 -12.69 -9.47
N GLY A 73 1.04 -11.49 -9.01
CA GLY A 73 0.51 -11.22 -7.67
C GLY A 73 1.53 -11.16 -6.55
N PHE A 74 2.77 -11.59 -6.75
CA PHE A 74 3.74 -11.75 -5.66
C PHE A 74 4.06 -10.44 -4.91
N CYS A 75 4.25 -9.33 -5.64
CA CYS A 75 4.54 -8.03 -5.04
C CYS A 75 3.29 -7.30 -4.53
N SER A 76 2.08 -7.75 -4.91
CA SER A 76 0.84 -7.02 -4.69
C SER A 76 0.54 -6.73 -3.21
N PRO A 77 0.76 -7.67 -2.26
CA PRO A 77 0.62 -7.37 -0.84
C PRO A 77 1.49 -6.19 -0.38
N GLY A 78 2.77 -6.20 -0.75
CA GLY A 78 3.70 -5.12 -0.39
C GLY A 78 3.31 -3.77 -1.00
N MET A 79 2.82 -3.77 -2.25
CA MET A 79 2.31 -2.56 -2.90
C MET A 79 1.10 -1.96 -2.15
N VAL A 80 0.15 -2.82 -1.77
CA VAL A 80 -1.04 -2.39 -1.00
C VAL A 80 -0.65 -1.89 0.38
N MET A 81 0.23 -2.60 1.09
CA MET A 81 0.62 -2.23 2.46
C MET A 81 1.47 -0.95 2.51
N ASN A 82 2.29 -0.70 1.47
CA ASN A 82 3.01 0.56 1.33
C ASN A 82 2.02 1.73 1.16
N MET A 83 1.05 1.58 0.24
CA MET A 83 0.01 2.58 0.03
C MET A 83 -0.86 2.81 1.28
N TYR A 84 -1.23 1.73 1.97
CA TYR A 84 -2.03 1.81 3.19
C TYR A 84 -1.32 2.64 4.26
N SER A 85 -0.02 2.42 4.47
CA SER A 85 0.77 3.16 5.44
C SER A 85 0.88 4.64 5.06
N LEU A 86 1.13 4.93 3.78
CA LEU A 86 1.19 6.30 3.27
C LEU A 86 -0.13 7.07 3.46
N MET A 87 -1.27 6.40 3.35
CA MET A 87 -2.58 7.03 3.60
C MET A 87 -2.79 7.45 5.06
N GLN A 88 -2.16 6.76 6.02
CA GLN A 88 -2.28 7.11 7.44
C GLN A 88 -1.56 8.42 7.80
N GLU A 89 -0.49 8.78 7.06
CA GLU A 89 0.25 10.02 7.27
C GLU A 89 -0.58 11.29 6.91
N GLY A 90 -1.62 11.13 6.09
CA GLY A 90 -2.42 12.23 5.57
C GLY A 90 -1.72 13.05 4.47
N ASN A 91 -2.48 13.95 3.83
CA ASN A 91 -1.99 14.80 2.73
C ASN A 91 -1.30 14.01 1.60
N LEU A 92 -1.99 12.97 1.14
CA LEU A 92 -1.54 12.12 0.03
C LEU A 92 -1.60 12.88 -1.29
N THR A 93 -0.44 13.10 -1.91
CA THR A 93 -0.30 13.66 -3.26
C THR A 93 0.28 12.64 -4.23
N THR A 94 0.04 12.82 -5.52
CA THR A 94 0.60 11.95 -6.57
C THR A 94 2.12 11.89 -6.52
N LYS A 95 2.79 13.01 -6.23
CA LYS A 95 4.25 13.10 -6.10
C LYS A 95 4.77 12.28 -4.91
N LYS A 96 4.18 12.44 -3.72
CA LYS A 96 4.58 11.68 -2.52
C LYS A 96 4.40 10.18 -2.73
N LEU A 97 3.33 9.80 -3.42
CA LEU A 97 3.09 8.42 -3.80
C LEU A 97 4.20 7.87 -4.69
N GLU A 98 4.59 8.57 -5.75
CA GLU A 98 5.69 8.12 -6.61
C GLU A 98 7.00 7.94 -5.84
N GLU A 99 7.33 8.88 -4.95
CA GLU A 99 8.53 8.84 -4.11
C GLU A 99 8.51 7.64 -3.14
N SER A 100 7.34 7.33 -2.56
CA SER A 100 7.16 6.23 -1.62
C SER A 100 7.34 4.84 -2.25
N PHE A 101 7.08 4.69 -3.55
CA PHE A 101 7.12 3.38 -4.24
C PHE A 101 8.51 2.98 -4.76
N ALA A 102 9.53 3.83 -4.58
CA ALA A 102 10.91 3.50 -4.96
C ALA A 102 11.45 2.23 -4.24
N GLY A 103 10.89 1.90 -3.07
CA GLY A 103 11.24 0.70 -2.30
C GLY A 103 10.49 -0.58 -2.69
N ASN A 104 9.58 -0.54 -3.67
CA ASN A 104 8.78 -1.70 -4.08
C ASN A 104 9.12 -2.14 -5.50
N THR A 105 9.51 -3.41 -5.64
CA THR A 105 9.91 -3.96 -6.94
C THR A 105 8.80 -4.77 -7.59
N CYS A 106 8.50 -4.49 -8.87
CA CYS A 106 7.61 -5.32 -9.69
C CYS A 106 8.27 -5.71 -11.01
N ARG A 107 8.28 -7.01 -11.31
CA ARG A 107 8.87 -7.52 -12.56
C ARG A 107 7.87 -7.69 -13.71
N CYS A 108 6.58 -7.68 -13.42
CA CYS A 108 5.55 -8.08 -14.38
C CYS A 108 4.79 -6.88 -14.98
N THR A 109 4.36 -5.94 -14.15
CA THR A 109 3.38 -4.91 -14.56
C THR A 109 3.97 -3.69 -15.25
N GLY A 110 5.29 -3.48 -15.13
CA GLY A 110 5.93 -2.25 -15.60
C GLY A 110 5.50 -0.98 -14.83
N TYR A 111 4.97 -1.14 -13.60
CA TYR A 111 4.54 -0.10 -12.65
C TYR A 111 3.38 0.79 -13.06
N ARG A 112 3.21 1.11 -14.34
CA ARG A 112 2.19 2.05 -14.81
C ARG A 112 0.78 1.76 -14.25
N PRO A 113 0.24 0.53 -14.33
CA PRO A 113 -1.08 0.26 -13.78
C PRO A 113 -1.14 0.35 -12.24
N ILE A 114 -0.03 0.06 -11.53
CA ILE A 114 0.04 0.19 -10.06
C ILE A 114 -0.04 1.67 -9.67
N LEU A 115 0.77 2.51 -10.32
CA LEU A 115 0.79 3.95 -10.04
C LEU A 115 -0.53 4.60 -10.44
N ASP A 116 -1.09 4.26 -11.60
CA ASP A 116 -2.39 4.77 -12.04
C ASP A 116 -3.50 4.37 -11.05
N ALA A 117 -3.48 3.14 -10.51
CA ALA A 117 -4.41 2.67 -9.49
C ALA A 117 -4.37 3.57 -8.24
N PHE A 118 -3.21 3.72 -7.63
CA PHE A 118 -3.11 4.43 -6.35
C PHE A 118 -3.16 5.95 -6.49
N LYS A 119 -2.66 6.51 -7.60
CA LYS A 119 -2.84 7.94 -7.91
C LYS A 119 -4.30 8.32 -8.04
N SER A 120 -5.19 7.41 -8.47
CA SER A 120 -6.62 7.69 -8.52
C SER A 120 -7.24 8.02 -7.15
N LEU A 121 -6.54 7.69 -6.06
CA LEU A 121 -6.94 7.94 -4.68
C LEU A 121 -6.28 9.19 -4.06
N CYS A 122 -5.39 9.87 -4.79
CA CYS A 122 -4.74 11.11 -4.35
C CYS A 122 -5.68 12.32 -4.51
N ALA A 123 -5.49 13.33 -3.66
CA ALA A 123 -6.32 14.55 -3.70
C ALA A 123 -6.13 15.34 -5.01
N ASP A 124 -4.91 15.36 -5.54
CA ASP A 124 -4.47 16.05 -6.76
C ASP A 124 -4.59 15.19 -8.04
N ALA A 125 -5.28 14.05 -7.96
CA ALA A 125 -5.46 13.16 -9.10
C ALA A 125 -6.22 13.84 -10.26
N PRO A 126 -5.77 13.69 -11.52
CA PRO A 126 -6.54 14.13 -12.68
C PRO A 126 -7.93 13.49 -12.71
N GLN A 127 -8.95 14.25 -13.13
CA GLN A 127 -10.34 13.77 -13.11
C GLN A 127 -10.53 12.52 -13.99
N GLU A 128 -9.84 12.43 -15.12
CA GLU A 128 -9.86 11.26 -16.00
C GLU A 128 -9.44 9.97 -15.28
N LEU A 129 -8.45 10.06 -14.39
CA LEU A 129 -7.94 8.93 -13.63
C LEU A 129 -8.91 8.51 -12.53
N ARG A 130 -9.54 9.48 -11.86
CA ARG A 130 -10.61 9.24 -10.88
C ARG A 130 -11.82 8.57 -11.53
N ASN A 131 -12.18 9.01 -12.74
CA ASN A 131 -13.33 8.47 -13.47
C ASN A 131 -13.14 6.99 -13.87
N LYS A 132 -11.91 6.54 -14.13
CA LYS A 132 -11.62 5.10 -14.35
C LYS A 132 -11.89 4.24 -13.12
N CYS A 133 -11.89 4.85 -11.92
CA CYS A 133 -12.17 4.19 -10.67
C CYS A 133 -13.69 4.09 -10.37
N LEU A 134 -14.51 4.96 -10.97
CA LEU A 134 -15.98 4.88 -10.90
C LEU A 134 -16.45 3.69 -11.76
N ASP A 135 -17.31 2.85 -11.20
CA ASP A 135 -17.82 1.65 -11.88
C ASP A 135 -18.80 1.99 -13.00
N ILE A 136 -18.65 1.27 -14.10
CA ILE A 136 -19.67 1.19 -15.16
C ILE A 136 -20.86 0.34 -14.68
N GLU A 137 -20.63 -0.55 -13.71
CA GLU A 137 -21.62 -1.49 -13.15
C GLU A 137 -22.48 -0.89 -12.03
N VAL A 138 -22.14 0.29 -11.49
CA VAL A 138 -22.98 1.00 -10.50
C VAL A 138 -24.04 1.88 -11.19
N SER A 139 -24.05 1.90 -12.53
CA SER A 139 -25.02 2.57 -13.39
C SER A 139 -26.02 1.62 -14.07
N SER A 140 -26.19 0.39 -13.57
CA SER A 140 -27.20 -0.58 -14.03
C SER A 140 -28.06 -1.08 -12.88
#